data_AF-A0A4R1KZN5-F1
#
_entry.id   AF-A0A4R1KZN5-F1
#
_cell.length_a   1.000
_cell.length_b   1.000
_cell.length_c   1.000
_cell.angle_alpha   90.00
_cell.angle_beta   90.00
_cell.angle_gamma   90.00
#
_symmetry.space_group_name_H-M   'P 1'
#
loop_
_entity.id
_entity.type
_entity.pdbx_description
1 polymer ?
#
loop_
_entity_poly.entity_id
_entity_poly.type
_entity_poly.pdbx_seq_one_letter_code
_entity_poly.pdbx_strand_id
1 'polypeptide(L)' 'MNPIPLIPTTQFKRDAKRLWAELLSAEWTVVAYHLIYDKELPEKYQDHALKGEWNGFRECHIKPDLLLIYDKGE' A
#
# COMPACT_ATOMS: atom_id res chain seq x y z
N MET A 1 -2.66 -17.15 10.55
CA MET A 1 -3.40 -16.25 9.64
C MET A 1 -3.04 -16.62 8.23
N ASN A 2 -4.03 -16.63 7.34
CA ASN A 2 -3.81 -16.92 5.93
C ASN A 2 -3.40 -15.62 5.22
N PRO A 3 -2.32 -15.62 4.42
CA PRO A 3 -1.88 -14.43 3.71
C PRO A 3 -2.94 -14.00 2.69
N ILE A 4 -3.20 -12.69 2.64
CA ILE A 4 -4.08 -12.04 1.67
C ILE A 4 -3.26 -11.70 0.42
N PRO A 5 -3.71 -12.07 -0.79
CA PRO A 5 -3.01 -11.72 -2.02
C PRO A 5 -3.08 -10.22 -2.29
N LEU A 6 -1.96 -9.60 -2.65
CA LEU A 6 -1.96 -8.24 -3.19
C LEU A 6 -2.42 -8.29 -4.65
N ILE A 7 -3.55 -7.65 -4.95
CA ILE A 7 -4.14 -7.61 -6.29
C ILE A 7 -3.83 -6.24 -6.93
N PRO A 8 -2.85 -6.14 -7.85
CA PRO A 8 -2.46 -4.86 -8.42
C PRO A 8 -3.46 -4.38 -9.48
N THR A 9 -3.90 -3.13 -9.34
CA THR A 9 -4.70 -2.44 -10.36
C THR A 9 -3.86 -2.14 -11.62
N THR A 10 -4.53 -1.79 -12.72
CA THR A 10 -3.84 -1.35 -13.95
C THR A 10 -2.98 -0.10 -13.70
N GLN A 11 -3.43 0.80 -12.84
CA GLN A 11 -2.68 2.00 -12.47
C GLN A 11 -1.43 1.62 -11.67
N PHE A 12 -1.57 0.78 -10.64
CA PHE A 12 -0.43 0.29 -9.85
C PHE A 12 0.63 -0.37 -10.74
N LYS A 13 0.24 -1.23 -11.69
CA LYS A 13 1.20 -1.88 -12.61
C LYS A 13 2.01 -0.87 -13.44
N ARG A 14 1.39 0.24 -13.87
CA ARG A 14 2.08 1.31 -14.61
C ARG A 14 3.07 2.06 -13.73
N ASP A 15 2.68 2.37 -12.50
CA ASP A 15 3.53 3.10 -11.55
C ASP A 15 4.67 2.23 -11.03
N ALA A 16 4.40 0.96 -10.72
CA ALA A 16 5.38 -0.07 -10.40
C ALA A 16 6.47 -0.22 -11.48
N LYS A 17 6.09 -0.13 -12.76
CA LYS A 17 7.07 -0.18 -13.85
C LYS A 17 8.00 1.03 -13.86
N ARG A 18 7.48 2.23 -13.53
CA ARG A 18 8.27 3.47 -13.47
C ARG A 18 9.14 3.53 -12.22
N LEU A 19 8.65 2.99 -11.11
CA LEU A 19 9.23 3.04 -9.78
C LEU A 19 9.72 1.67 -9.31
N TRP A 20 10.20 0.82 -10.23
CA TRP A 20 10.50 -0.59 -9.93
C TRP A 20 11.52 -0.76 -8.79
N ALA A 21 12.47 0.16 -8.65
CA ALA A 21 13.46 0.14 -7.58
C ALA A 21 12.82 0.33 -6.19
N GLU A 22 11.71 1.06 -6.11
CA GLU A 22 10.97 1.26 -4.86
C GLU A 22 10.30 -0.03 -4.37
N LEU A 23 9.93 -0.92 -5.29
CA LEU A 23 9.41 -2.26 -4.94
C LEU A 23 10.47 -3.20 -4.37
N LEU A 24 11.75 -2.82 -4.44
CA LEU A 24 12.86 -3.54 -3.80
C LEU A 24 13.33 -2.86 -2.50
N SER A 25 12.69 -1.76 -2.11
CA SER A 25 13.04 -1.02 -0.89
C SER A 25 12.65 -1.78 0.38
N ALA A 26 13.34 -1.47 1.48
CA ALA A 26 12.97 -1.98 2.79
C ALA A 26 11.59 -1.46 3.22
N GLU A 27 11.29 -0.21 2.87
CA GLU A 27 10.02 0.45 3.17
C GLU A 27 8.84 -0.29 2.53
N TRP A 28 8.93 -0.59 1.23
CA TRP A 28 7.92 -1.38 0.53
C TRP A 28 7.78 -2.79 1.12
N THR A 29 8.91 -3.44 1.42
CA THR A 29 8.91 -4.79 2.00
C THR A 29 8.13 -4.84 3.32
N VAL A 30 8.32 -3.85 4.20
CA VAL A 30 7.57 -3.73 5.45
C VAL A 30 6.08 -3.52 5.16
N VAL A 31 5.72 -2.57 4.29
CA VAL A 31 4.31 -2.30 4.00
C VAL A 31 3.62 -3.51 3.39
N ALA A 32 4.22 -4.14 2.37
CA ALA A 32 3.67 -5.34 1.74
C ALA A 32 3.49 -6.48 2.73
N TYR A 33 4.44 -6.71 3.63
CA TYR A 33 4.32 -7.71 4.69
C TYR A 33 3.11 -7.44 5.59
N HIS A 34 2.97 -6.21 6.08
CA HIS A 34 1.85 -5.86 6.96
C HIS A 34 0.51 -6.02 6.25
N LEU A 35 0.40 -5.62 4.98
CA LEU A 35 -0.82 -5.78 4.19
C LEU A 35 -1.15 -7.26 3.93
N ILE A 36 -0.18 -8.07 3.52
CA ILE A 36 -0.36 -9.50 3.24
C ILE A 36 -0.84 -10.26 4.48
N TYR A 37 -0.36 -9.87 5.67
CA TYR A 37 -0.70 -10.54 6.93
C TYR A 37 -1.78 -9.84 7.75
N ASP A 38 -2.49 -8.87 7.16
CA ASP A 38 -3.51 -8.03 7.80
C ASP A 38 -3.09 -7.49 9.18
N LYS A 39 -1.88 -6.92 9.23
CA LYS A 39 -1.31 -6.30 10.43
C LYS A 39 -1.44 -4.78 10.33
N GLU A 40 -1.59 -4.12 11.47
CA GLU A 40 -1.50 -2.66 11.55
C GLU A 40 -0.15 -2.16 11.05
N LEU A 41 -0.15 -1.15 10.19
CA LEU A 41 1.07 -0.53 9.69
C LEU A 41 1.74 0.29 10.80
N PRO A 42 3.09 0.31 10.87
CA PRO A 42 3.79 1.21 11.77
C PRO A 42 3.39 2.68 11.54
N GLU A 43 3.26 3.45 12.62
CA GLU A 43 2.74 4.83 12.62
C GLU A 43 3.45 5.75 11.60
N LYS A 44 4.76 5.54 11.38
CA LYS A 44 5.54 6.33 10.40
C LYS A 44 5.01 6.29 8.97
N TYR A 45 4.27 5.24 8.59
CA TYR A 45 3.65 5.11 7.27
C TYR A 45 2.33 5.89 7.17
N GLN A 46 1.85 6.50 8.26
CA GLN A 46 0.70 7.42 8.28
C GLN A 46 -0.53 6.83 7.58
N ASP A 47 -0.81 5.54 7.82
CA ASP A 47 -1.95 4.86 7.21
C ASP A 47 -3.27 5.45 7.70
N HIS A 48 -4.11 5.89 6.77
CA HIS A 48 -5.40 6.49 7.09
C HIS A 48 -6.45 6.21 6.01
N ALA A 49 -7.73 6.23 6.43
CA ALA A 49 -8.84 6.11 5.50
C ALA A 49 -9.03 7.42 4.71
N LEU A 50 -9.19 7.30 3.39
CA LEU A 50 -9.55 8.42 2.53
C LEU A 50 -11.05 8.74 2.67
N LYS A 51 -11.42 9.96 2.29
CA LYS A 51 -12.79 10.51 2.42
C LYS A 51 -13.31 10.98 1.05
N GLY A 52 -14.63 11.21 0.96
CA GLY A 52 -15.28 11.70 -0.25
C GLY A 52 -15.39 10.62 -1.32
N GLU A 53 -15.07 10.96 -2.57
CA GLU A 53 -15.08 10.03 -3.72
C GLU A 53 -14.15 8.81 -3.52
N TRP A 54 -13.20 8.90 -2.60
CA TRP A 54 -12.26 7.83 -2.25
C TRP A 54 -12.67 7.06 -0.99
N ASN A 55 -13.92 7.19 -0.55
CA ASN A 55 -14.42 6.43 0.60
C ASN A 55 -14.30 4.91 0.33
N GLY A 56 -13.77 4.17 1.32
CA GLY A 56 -13.45 2.75 1.19
C GLY A 56 -11.99 2.47 0.81
N PHE A 57 -11.26 3.48 0.34
CA PHE A 57 -9.81 3.39 0.14
C PHE A 57 -9.03 3.90 1.36
N ARG A 58 -7.78 3.49 1.41
CA ARG A 58 -6.77 3.89 2.38
C ARG A 58 -5.54 4.41 1.65
N GLU A 59 -4.81 5.29 2.31
CA GLU A 59 -3.54 5.83 1.85
C GLU A 59 -2.48 5.65 2.94
N CYS A 60 -1.27 5.27 2.54
CA CYS A 60 -0.09 5.29 3.40
C CYS A 60 1.16 5.80 2.66
N HIS A 61 2.08 6.40 3.41
CA HIS A 61 3.34 6.95 2.93
C HIS A 61 4.45 5.90 2.98
N ILE A 62 4.81 5.31 1.83
CA ILE A 62 6.00 4.46 1.72
C ILE A 62 7.28 5.29 1.95
N LYS A 63 7.29 6.52 1.41
CA LYS A 63 8.30 7.58 1.61
C LYS A 63 7.59 8.95 1.66
N PRO A 64 8.26 10.05 2.03
CA PRO A 64 7.63 11.38 2.07
C PRO A 64 6.86 11.76 0.79
N ASP A 65 7.46 11.48 -0.38
CA ASP A 65 6.88 11.78 -1.70
C ASP A 65 6.37 10.53 -2.45
N LEU A 66 6.16 9.41 -1.74
CA LEU A 66 5.69 8.15 -2.34
C LEU A 66 4.57 7.55 -1.51
N LEU A 67 3.36 7.59 -2.06
CA LEU A 67 2.15 7.08 -1.44
C LEU A 67 1.71 5.76 -2.07
N LEU A 68 1.10 4.90 -1.27
CA LEU A 68 0.33 3.76 -1.71
C LEU A 68 -1.14 4.02 -1.40
N ILE A 69 -1.99 3.94 -2.41
CA ILE A 69 -3.44 3.88 -2.24
C ILE A 69 -3.88 2.43 -2.42
N TYR A 70 -4.68 1.93 -1.50
CA TYR A 70 -5.19 0.56 -1.51
C TYR A 70 -6.57 0.49 -0.87
N ASP A 71 -7.31 -0.57 -1.13
CA ASP A 71 -8.48 -0.96 -0.36
C ASP A 71 -8.22 -2.36 0.24
N LYS A 72 -8.97 -2.73 1.28
CA LYS A 72 -8.84 -4.06 1.91
C LYS A 72 -9.78 -5.11 1.29
N GLY A 73 -10.54 -4.75 0.24
CA GLY A 73 -11.72 -5.50 -0.17
C GLY A 73 -12.79 -5.56 0.93
N GLU A 74 -13.97 -6.07 0.58
CA GLU A 74 -14.87 -6.71 1.56
C GLU A 74 -14.46 -8.17 1.77
#